data_AF-A0A0C3GIK1-F1
#
_entry.id   AF-A0A0C3GIK1-F1
#
_cell.length_a   1.000
_cell.length_b   1.000
_cell.length_c   1.000
_cell.angle_alpha   90.00
_cell.angle_beta   90.00
_cell.angle_gamma   90.00
#
_symmetry.space_group_name_H-M   'P 1'
#
loop_
_entity.id
_entity.type
_entity.pdbx_description
1 polymer ?
#
loop_
_entity_poly.entity_id
_entity_poly.type
_entity_poly.pdbx_seq_one_letter_code
_entity_poly.pdbx_strand_id
1 'polypeptide(L)'
;LVYLTVLGRPIIFLNSYENAIDLLDKRSLIYSSRPSLPMLRKLMARDWSISMMPYGPILQKRRMLLHLFLNCNVMERHHNNLAPETHQLILGLIDSPDKYLEHVRR
;
A
#
# COMPACT_ATOMS: atom_id res chain seq x y z
N LEU A 1 6.79 23.48 2.28
CA LEU A 1 5.36 23.13 2.35
C LEU A 1 4.62 23.95 1.32
N VAL A 2 3.72 23.37 0.53
CA VAL A 2 2.89 24.13 -0.43
C VAL A 2 1.43 23.82 -0.17
N TYR A 3 0.61 24.86 0.03
CA TYR A 3 -0.83 24.72 0.21
C TYR A 3 -1.55 24.94 -1.12
N LEU A 4 -2.49 24.06 -1.44
CA LEU A 4 -3.33 24.21 -2.63
C LEU A 4 -4.70 23.57 -2.42
N THR A 5 -5.69 24.05 -3.17
CA THR A 5 -7.07 23.55 -3.10
C THR A 5 -7.39 22.77 -4.35
N VAL A 6 -7.70 21.48 -4.22
CA VAL A 6 -8.07 20.59 -5.33
C VAL A 6 -9.50 20.14 -5.16
N LEU A 7 -10.35 20.38 -6.17
CA LEU A 7 -11.76 19.99 -6.14
C LEU A 7 -12.48 20.47 -4.85
N GLY A 8 -12.18 21.69 -4.42
CA GLY A 8 -12.73 22.29 -3.20
C GLY A 8 -12.17 21.73 -1.89
N ARG A 9 -11.13 20.88 -1.93
CA ARG A 9 -10.47 20.31 -0.74
C ARG A 9 -9.10 20.93 -0.52
N PRO A 10 -8.80 21.43 0.69
CA PRO A 10 -7.47 21.90 1.03
C PRO A 10 -6.48 20.73 1.11
N ILE A 11 -5.33 20.85 0.45
CA ILE A 11 -4.25 19.86 0.45
C ILE A 11 -2.93 20.57 0.73
N ILE A 12 -2.13 20.00 1.63
CA ILE A 12 -0.77 20.46 1.94
C ILE A 12 0.23 19.46 1.37
N PHE A 13 1.09 19.94 0.48
CA PHE A 13 2.18 19.18 -0.11
C PHE A 13 3.43 19.30 0.76
N LEU A 14 3.96 18.15 1.16
CA LEU A 14 5.22 18.02 1.90
C LEU A 14 6.36 17.92 0.88
N ASN A 15 7.19 18.95 0.78
CA ASN A 15 8.27 19.05 -0.21
C ASN A 15 9.67 18.79 0.38
N SER A 16 9.75 18.40 1.65
CA SER A 16 11.03 18.03 2.29
C SER A 16 10.87 16.74 3.07
N TYR A 17 11.96 15.96 3.12
CA TYR A 17 12.01 14.69 3.84
C TYR A 17 11.76 14.88 5.34
N GLU A 18 12.38 15.89 5.96
CA GLU A 18 12.23 16.19 7.38
C GLU A 18 10.77 16.44 7.77
N ASN A 19 10.05 17.22 6.96
CA ASN A 19 8.63 17.49 7.18
C ASN A 19 7.76 16.24 7.00
N ALA A 20 8.12 15.37 6.04
CA ALA A 20 7.41 14.11 5.82
C ALA A 20 7.58 13.17 7.01
N ILE A 21 8.80 13.03 7.56
CA ILE A 21 9.05 12.20 8.75
C ILE A 21 8.37 12.78 9.99
N ASP A 22 8.46 14.08 10.24
CA ASP A 22 7.87 14.68 11.44
C ASP A 22 6.34 14.53 11.46
N LEU A 23 5.69 14.75 10.32
CA LEU A 23 4.23 14.70 10.24
C LEU A 23 3.68 13.29 10.03
N LEU A 24 4.24 12.52 9.09
CA LEU A 24 3.64 11.26 8.66
C LEU A 24 4.12 10.03 9.45
N ASP A 25 5.27 10.11 10.11
CA ASP A 25 5.83 9.01 10.90
C ASP A 25 5.73 9.30 12.41
N LYS A 26 6.47 10.30 12.90
CA LYS A 26 6.49 10.66 14.33
C LYS A 26 5.11 11.05 14.86
N ARG A 27 4.31 11.76 14.04
CA ARG A 27 2.95 12.19 14.37
C ARG A 27 1.88 11.47 13.54
N SER A 28 2.19 10.26 13.09
CA SER A 28 1.31 9.45 12.23
C SER A 28 -0.11 9.28 12.77
N LEU A 29 -0.27 9.17 14.09
CA LEU A 29 -1.59 9.03 14.74
C LEU A 29 -2.52 10.24 14.53
N ILE A 30 -1.94 11.43 14.28
CA ILE A 30 -2.69 12.67 14.09
C ILE A 30 -2.93 12.93 12.61
N TYR A 31 -1.89 12.81 11.77
CA TYR A 31 -1.95 13.26 10.37
C TYR A 31 -2.19 12.16 9.35
N SER A 32 -1.95 10.88 9.66
CA SER A 32 -1.97 9.82 8.65
C SER A 32 -3.34 9.16 8.46
N SER A 33 -4.43 9.72 9.01
CA SER A 33 -5.78 9.17 8.85
C SER A 33 -6.32 9.33 7.44
N ARG A 34 -7.03 8.31 6.95
CA ARG A 34 -7.58 8.30 5.59
C ARG A 34 -8.79 9.21 5.50
N PRO A 35 -8.80 10.18 4.57
CA PRO A 35 -9.94 11.08 4.39
C PRO A 35 -11.16 10.33 3.88
N SER A 36 -12.34 10.95 3.99
CA SER A 36 -13.55 10.39 3.39
C SER A 36 -13.46 10.41 1.86
N LEU A 37 -13.42 9.22 1.28
CA LEU A 37 -13.44 8.97 -0.17
C LEU A 37 -14.71 8.19 -0.52
N PRO A 38 -15.88 8.85 -0.69
CA PRO A 38 -17.17 8.16 -0.86
C PRO A 38 -17.22 7.24 -2.07
N MET A 39 -16.63 7.65 -3.20
CA MET A 39 -16.55 6.81 -4.40
C MET A 39 -15.81 5.50 -4.09
N LEU A 40 -14.62 5.58 -3.50
CA LEU A 40 -13.80 4.39 -3.24
C LEU A 40 -14.38 3.54 -2.10
N ARG A 41 -14.80 4.16 -1.00
CA ARG A 41 -15.27 3.43 0.20
C ARG A 41 -16.69 2.89 0.03
N LYS A 42 -17.63 3.72 -0.44
CA LYS A 42 -19.06 3.36 -0.50
C LYS A 42 -19.45 2.76 -1.85
N LEU A 43 -19.11 3.45 -2.95
CA LEU A 43 -19.58 3.03 -4.28
C LEU A 43 -18.83 1.81 -4.82
N MET A 44 -17.52 1.73 -4.56
CA MET A 44 -16.69 0.58 -4.96
C MET A 44 -16.57 -0.49 -3.85
N ALA A 45 -17.28 -0.34 -2.73
CA ALA A 45 -17.25 -1.25 -1.58
C ALA A 45 -15.81 -1.60 -1.11
N ARG A 46 -14.90 -0.62 -1.07
CA ARG A 46 -13.50 -0.79 -0.59
C ARG A 46 -13.30 -0.35 0.86
N ASP A 47 -14.36 -0.13 1.60
CA ASP A 47 -14.33 0.24 3.03
C ASP A 47 -13.64 -0.81 3.91
N TRP A 48 -13.69 -2.09 3.53
CA TRP A 48 -12.97 -3.18 4.19
C TRP A 48 -11.46 -3.18 3.92
N SER A 49 -10.95 -2.42 2.95
CA SER A 49 -9.53 -2.43 2.62
C SER A 49 -8.71 -1.71 3.71
N ILE A 50 -7.68 -2.39 4.24
CA ILE A 50 -6.76 -1.83 5.26
C ILE A 50 -6.18 -0.48 4.80
N SER A 51 -5.92 -0.33 3.50
CA SER A 51 -5.37 0.90 2.92
C SER A 51 -6.33 2.09 2.92
N MET A 52 -7.64 1.84 2.99
CA MET A 52 -8.71 2.85 2.88
C MET A 52 -9.45 3.09 4.21
N MET A 53 -9.11 2.35 5.26
CA MET A 53 -9.69 2.55 6.58
C MET A 53 -9.13 3.79 7.28
N PRO A 54 -9.98 4.56 7.98
CA PRO A 54 -9.49 5.59 8.90
C PRO A 54 -8.73 4.96 10.08
N TYR A 55 -7.90 5.75 10.77
CA TYR A 55 -7.27 5.28 12.00
C TYR A 55 -8.34 4.92 13.04
N GLY A 56 -8.13 3.79 13.72
CA GLY A 56 -9.01 3.29 14.77
C GLY A 56 -8.68 1.85 15.18
N PRO A 57 -9.39 1.31 16.19
CA PRO A 57 -9.11 -0.02 16.74
C PRO A 57 -9.21 -1.15 15.70
N ILE A 58 -10.12 -1.02 14.73
CA ILE A 58 -10.29 -2.00 13.64
C ILE A 58 -9.04 -2.04 12.75
N LEU A 59 -8.52 -0.88 12.36
CA LEU A 59 -7.30 -0.79 11.55
C LEU A 59 -6.10 -1.37 12.29
N GLN A 60 -5.96 -1.05 13.58
CA GLN A 60 -4.88 -1.58 14.43
C GLN A 60 -4.93 -3.11 14.50
N LYS A 61 -6.11 -3.69 14.78
CA LYS A 61 -6.29 -5.15 14.82
C LYS A 61 -5.99 -5.81 13.47
N ARG A 62 -6.45 -5.23 12.36
CA ARG A 62 -6.18 -5.77 11.01
C ARG A 62 -4.70 -5.68 10.65
N ARG A 63 -4.03 -4.58 11.00
CA ARG A 63 -2.57 -4.43 10.82
C ARG A 63 -1.79 -5.44 11.65
N MET A 64 -2.18 -5.68 12.90
CA MET A 64 -1.58 -6.71 13.73
C MET A 64 -1.67 -8.08 13.05
N LEU A 65 -2.87 -8.48 12.60
CA LEU A 65 -3.05 -9.76 11.90
C LEU A 65 -2.23 -9.82 10.61
N LEU A 66 -2.25 -8.76 9.80
CA LEU A 66 -1.47 -8.69 8.56
C LEU A 66 0.04 -8.81 8.83
N HIS A 67 0.53 -8.16 9.88
CA HIS A 67 1.93 -8.23 10.28
C HIS A 67 2.35 -9.66 10.65
N LEU A 68 1.46 -10.47 11.25
CA LEU A 68 1.78 -11.87 11.53
C LEU A 68 2.07 -12.67 10.26
N PHE A 69 1.36 -12.38 9.16
CA PHE A 69 1.56 -13.05 7.87
C PHE A 69 2.76 -12.50 7.06
N LEU A 70 3.06 -11.21 7.22
CA LEU A 70 4.13 -10.52 6.50
C LEU A 70 5.43 -10.39 7.31
N ASN A 71 5.54 -11.08 8.45
CA ASN A 71 6.74 -11.03 9.28
C ASN A 71 7.93 -11.68 8.55
N CYS A 72 9.14 -11.17 8.78
CA CYS A 72 10.39 -11.71 8.25
C CYS A 72 10.57 -13.21 8.54
N ASN A 73 10.16 -13.66 9.73
CA ASN A 73 10.24 -15.09 10.10
C ASN A 73 9.35 -16.00 9.25
N VAL A 74 8.34 -15.44 8.57
CA VAL A 74 7.45 -16.18 7.66
C VAL A 74 7.94 -16.06 6.21
N MET A 75 8.88 -15.13 5.92
CA MET A 75 9.38 -14.90 4.56
C MET A 75 10.09 -16.11 3.96
N GLU A 76 10.76 -16.95 4.77
CA GLU A 76 11.33 -18.21 4.27
C GLU A 76 10.26 -19.14 3.66
N ARG A 77 9.07 -19.20 4.28
CA ARG A 77 7.96 -20.01 3.74
C ARG A 77 7.43 -19.41 2.44
N HIS A 78 7.38 -18.09 2.34
CA HIS A 78 7.00 -17.41 1.09
C HIS A 78 8.05 -17.59 0.00
N HIS A 79 9.35 -17.62 0.36
CA HIS A 79 10.44 -17.79 -0.60
C HIS A 79 10.34 -19.11 -1.36
N ASN A 80 10.02 -20.20 -0.68
CA ASN A 80 9.82 -21.51 -1.33
C ASN A 80 8.69 -21.50 -2.38
N ASN A 81 7.69 -20.64 -2.20
CA ASN A 81 6.58 -20.51 -3.15
C ASN A 81 6.88 -19.46 -4.24
N LEU A 82 7.61 -18.38 -3.90
CA LEU A 82 7.94 -17.29 -4.81
C LEU A 82 9.09 -17.63 -5.76
N ALA A 83 10.07 -18.42 -5.32
CA ALA A 83 11.22 -18.82 -6.14
C ALA A 83 10.82 -19.54 -7.45
N PRO A 84 9.95 -20.57 -7.46
CA PRO A 84 9.56 -21.22 -8.71
C PRO A 84 8.78 -20.27 -9.65
N GLU A 85 7.87 -19.46 -9.11
CA GLU A 85 7.13 -18.46 -9.90
C GLU A 85 8.08 -17.42 -10.53
N THR A 86 9.10 -17.00 -9.77
CA THR A 86 10.13 -16.08 -10.25
C THR A 86 10.95 -16.70 -11.37
N HIS A 87 11.33 -17.98 -11.25
CA HIS A 87 12.03 -18.69 -12.32
C HIS A 87 11.17 -18.78 -13.59
N GLN A 88 9.89 -19.10 -13.44
CA GLN A 88 8.96 -19.17 -14.57
C GLN A 88 8.77 -17.81 -15.25
N LEU A 89 8.66 -16.74 -14.47
CA LEU A 89 8.62 -15.37 -14.97
C LEU A 89 9.88 -15.02 -15.77
N ILE A 90 11.06 -15.33 -15.23
CA ILE A 90 12.34 -15.05 -15.91
C ILE A 90 12.44 -15.83 -17.22
N LEU A 91 12.06 -17.12 -17.24
CA LEU A 91 12.05 -17.91 -18.47
C LEU A 91 11.10 -17.33 -19.52
N GLY A 92 9.89 -16.92 -19.12
CA GLY A 92 8.94 -16.27 -20.02
C GLY A 92 9.48 -14.96 -20.60
N LEU A 93 10.15 -14.15 -19.76
CA LEU A 93 10.79 -12.90 -20.19
C LEU A 93 11.96 -13.13 -21.16
N ILE A 94 12.73 -14.20 -20.99
CA ILE A 94 13.82 -14.56 -21.92
C ILE A 94 13.25 -15.02 -23.26
N ASP A 95 12.19 -15.82 -23.26
CA ASP A 95 11.59 -16.38 -24.48
C ASP A 95 10.81 -15.33 -25.29
N SER A 96 10.07 -14.44 -24.61
CA SER A 96 9.28 -13.39 -25.26
C SER A 96 9.29 -12.09 -24.44
N PRO A 97 10.37 -11.29 -24.53
CA PRO A 97 10.51 -10.05 -23.77
C PRO A 97 9.42 -9.02 -24.11
N ASP A 98 8.93 -9.00 -25.35
CA ASP A 98 7.87 -8.09 -25.80
C ASP A 98 6.52 -8.35 -25.09
N LYS A 99 6.34 -9.56 -24.54
CA LYS A 99 5.14 -9.98 -23.82
C LYS A 99 5.26 -9.87 -22.30
N TYR A 100 6.16 -9.03 -21.80
CA TYR A 100 6.43 -8.90 -20.36
C TYR A 100 5.16 -8.71 -19.49
N LEU A 101 4.17 -7.94 -19.97
CA LEU A 101 2.92 -7.71 -19.23
C LEU A 101 2.10 -8.98 -19.04
N GLU A 102 2.14 -9.90 -20.01
CA GLU A 102 1.43 -11.18 -19.93
C GLU A 102 2.13 -12.09 -18.91
N HIS A 103 3.46 -12.12 -18.92
CA HIS A 103 4.25 -12.91 -17.98
C HIS A 103 4.09 -12.45 -16.53
N VAL A 104 3.98 -11.14 -16.29
CA VAL A 104 3.80 -10.56 -14.95
C VAL A 104 2.37 -10.75 -14.40
N ARG A 105 1.38 -10.94 -15.27
CA ARG A 105 -0.05 -11.03 -14.88
C ARG A 105 -0.56 -12.45 -14.67
N ARG A 106 0.25 -13.46 -15.02
CA ARG A 106 -0.07 -14.87 -14.85
C ARG A 106 -0.18 -15.25 -13.37
#